data_AF-A0A951LMA0-F1
#
_entry.id   AF-A0A951LMA0-F1
#
_cell.length_a   1.000
_cell.length_b   1.000
_cell.length_c   1.000
_cell.angle_alpha   90.00
_cell.angle_beta   90.00
_cell.angle_gamma   90.00
#
_symmetry.space_group_name_H-M   'P 1'
#
loop_
_entity.id
_entity.type
_entity.pdbx_description
1 polymer ?
#
loop_
_entity_poly.entity_id
_entity_poly.type
_entity_poly.pdbx_seq_one_letter_code
_entity_poly.pdbx_strand_id
1 'polypeptide(L)'
;MVDLGDQETAERVGRSRALTLTLLGGLFLMQQLSNFVSEARHPERPVDYVRAVVWLVTSVVMVVIVATNFWFGRPEVGPLINDEVTRAHRAEALRFGFLATMIACFCLYPVTLFEPLSGRHAIHLVMSVGIAAALVRFGLLERRALADE
;
A
#
# COMPACT_ATOMS: atom_id res chain seq x y z
N MET A 1 5.46 31.26 15.20
CA MET A 1 4.02 31.39 15.48
C MET A 1 3.33 30.61 14.38
N VAL A 2 2.83 29.41 14.68
CA VAL A 2 2.13 28.59 13.69
C VAL A 2 0.84 29.32 13.35
N ASP A 3 0.62 29.62 12.07
CA ASP A 3 -0.59 30.31 11.64
C ASP A 3 -1.78 29.35 11.77
N LEU A 4 -2.95 29.85 12.17
CA LEU A 4 -4.16 29.03 12.28
C LEU A 4 -4.51 28.38 10.92
N GLY A 5 -4.15 29.04 9.82
CA GLY A 5 -4.28 28.49 8.46
C GLY A 5 -3.38 27.27 8.18
N ASP A 6 -2.21 27.19 8.81
CA ASP A 6 -1.29 26.04 8.65
C ASP A 6 -1.84 24.79 9.36
N GLN A 7 -2.50 24.98 10.50
CA GLN A 7 -3.15 23.88 11.24
C GLN A 7 -4.34 23.32 10.48
N GLU A 8 -5.23 24.18 9.98
CA GLU A 8 -6.39 23.76 9.20
C GLU A 8 -5.96 23.05 7.89
N THR A 9 -4.87 23.50 7.27
CA THR A 9 -4.28 22.85 6.09
C THR A 9 -3.71 21.47 6.43
N ALA A 10 -2.98 21.35 7.54
CA ALA A 10 -2.42 20.07 8.00
C ALA A 10 -3.52 19.04 8.25
N GLU A 11 -4.61 19.45 8.90
CA GLU A 11 -5.74 18.58 9.23
C GLU A 11 -6.49 18.10 7.97
N ARG A 12 -6.71 18.99 6.99
CA ARG A 12 -7.33 18.66 5.71
C ARG A 12 -6.49 17.64 4.92
N VAL A 13 -5.17 17.84 4.91
CA VAL A 13 -4.21 16.92 4.28
C VAL A 13 -4.19 15.58 5.00
N GLY A 14 -4.22 15.58 6.34
CA GLY A 14 -4.32 14.36 7.16
C GLY A 14 -5.57 13.53 6.84
N ARG A 15 -6.75 14.16 6.81
CA ARG A 15 -8.02 13.50 6.43
C ARG A 15 -7.98 12.93 5.02
N SER A 16 -7.47 13.68 4.04
CA SER A 16 -7.36 13.19 2.66
C SER A 16 -6.41 12.01 2.55
N ARG A 17 -5.26 12.04 3.25
CA ARG A 17 -4.27 10.96 3.25
C ARG A 17 -4.87 9.66 3.76
N ALA A 18 -5.58 9.72 4.88
CA ALA A 18 -6.15 8.55 5.54
C ALA A 18 -7.16 7.81 4.63
N LEU A 19 -7.99 8.57 3.90
CA LEU A 19 -8.94 8.01 2.94
C LEU A 19 -8.23 7.49 1.68
N THR A 20 -7.36 8.30 1.07
CA THR A 20 -6.69 7.96 -0.19
C THR A 20 -5.85 6.70 -0.07
N LEU A 21 -5.10 6.52 1.03
CA LEU A 21 -4.25 5.33 1.21
C LEU A 21 -5.07 4.06 1.44
N THR A 22 -6.18 4.17 2.19
CA THR A 22 -7.09 3.03 2.37
C THR A 22 -7.71 2.61 1.03
N LEU A 23 -8.17 3.58 0.23
CA LEU A 23 -8.77 3.31 -1.07
C LEU A 23 -7.75 2.78 -2.08
N LEU A 24 -6.53 3.34 -2.11
CA LEU A 24 -5.45 2.85 -2.97
C LEU A 24 -5.07 1.41 -2.62
N GLY A 25 -4.96 1.07 -1.33
CA GLY A 25 -4.70 -0.31 -0.91
C GLY A 25 -5.79 -1.28 -1.37
N GLY A 26 -7.06 -0.89 -1.22
CA GLY A 26 -8.20 -1.69 -1.70
C GLY A 26 -8.24 -1.83 -3.23
N LEU A 27 -8.07 -0.73 -3.95
CA LEU A 27 -8.05 -0.71 -5.42
C LEU A 27 -6.88 -1.54 -5.98
N PHE A 28 -5.70 -1.45 -5.35
CA PHE A 28 -4.52 -2.21 -5.74
C PHE A 28 -4.74 -3.72 -5.61
N LEU A 29 -5.43 -4.18 -4.55
CA LEU A 29 -5.84 -5.59 -4.42
C LEU A 29 -6.88 -5.98 -5.47
N MET A 30 -7.87 -5.13 -5.71
CA MET A 30 -8.92 -5.39 -6.70
C MET A 30 -8.33 -5.54 -8.12
N GLN A 31 -7.30 -4.76 -8.45
CA GLN A 31 -6.58 -4.88 -9.72
C GLN A 31 -5.89 -6.25 -9.88
N GLN A 32 -5.45 -6.88 -8.78
CA GLN A 32 -4.81 -8.21 -8.86
C GLN A 32 -5.75 -9.29 -9.35
N LEU A 33 -7.04 -9.25 -8.96
CA LEU A 33 -8.03 -10.22 -9.41
C LEU A 33 -8.20 -10.19 -10.94
N SER A 34 -8.16 -9.00 -11.55
CA SER A 34 -8.24 -8.85 -13.00
C SER A 34 -6.99 -9.37 -13.73
N ASN A 35 -5.80 -9.17 -13.14
CA ASN A 35 -4.55 -9.66 -13.72
C ASN A 35 -4.44 -11.19 -13.69
N PHE A 36 -4.79 -11.82 -12.56
CA PHE A 36 -4.78 -13.28 -12.43
C PHE A 36 -5.70 -13.98 -13.45
N VAL A 37 -6.89 -13.43 -13.71
CA VAL A 37 -7.83 -14.00 -14.70
C VAL A 37 -7.34 -13.82 -16.14
N SER A 38 -6.60 -12.74 -16.42
CA SER A 38 -6.11 -12.41 -17.76
C SER A 38 -4.87 -13.22 -18.16
N GLU A 39 -3.95 -13.47 -17.21
CA GLU A 39 -2.66 -14.14 -17.48
C GLU A 39 -2.84 -15.66 -17.75
N ALA A 40 -3.89 -16.26 -17.20
CA ALA A 40 -4.25 -17.66 -17.47
C ALA A 40 -4.64 -17.95 -18.93
N ARG A 41 -4.86 -16.92 -19.77
CA ARG A 41 -5.42 -17.11 -21.13
C ARG A 41 -4.40 -17.01 -22.27
N HIS A 42 -3.32 -16.23 -22.16
CA HIS A 42 -2.38 -16.01 -23.28
C HIS A 42 -0.94 -15.69 -22.81
N PRO A 43 0.04 -16.60 -22.90
CA PRO A 43 1.35 -16.41 -22.25
C PRO A 43 2.37 -15.52 -22.98
N GLU A 44 2.15 -15.11 -24.25
CA GLU A 44 3.25 -14.58 -25.09
C GLU A 44 2.91 -13.30 -25.87
N ARG A 45 2.31 -12.28 -25.22
CA ARG A 45 2.12 -10.97 -25.86
C ARG A 45 3.09 -9.92 -25.29
N PRO A 46 3.64 -9.02 -26.13
CA PRO A 46 4.46 -7.88 -25.67
C PRO A 46 3.77 -7.01 -24.62
N VAL A 47 2.43 -6.98 -24.67
CA VAL A 47 1.57 -6.26 -23.71
C VAL A 47 1.75 -6.77 -22.28
N ASP A 48 2.13 -8.04 -22.08
CA ASP A 48 2.29 -8.64 -20.75
C ASP A 48 3.56 -8.12 -20.05
N TYR A 49 4.63 -7.83 -20.80
CA TYR A 49 5.82 -7.18 -20.26
C TYR A 49 5.53 -5.75 -19.81
N VAL A 50 4.80 -4.98 -20.62
CA VAL A 50 4.39 -3.63 -20.26
C VAL A 50 3.52 -3.65 -18.99
N ARG A 51 2.57 -4.59 -18.92
CA ARG A 51 1.71 -4.77 -17.74
C ARG A 51 2.54 -5.10 -16.49
N ALA A 52 3.53 -5.98 -16.60
CA ALA A 52 4.42 -6.33 -15.48
C ALA A 52 5.24 -5.12 -15.01
N VAL A 53 5.79 -4.32 -15.93
CA VAL A 53 6.53 -3.10 -15.59
C VAL A 53 5.62 -2.07 -14.92
N VAL A 54 4.42 -1.84 -15.44
CA VAL A 54 3.43 -0.92 -14.85
C VAL A 54 3.05 -1.37 -13.44
N TRP A 55 2.82 -2.66 -13.24
CA TRP A 55 2.54 -3.21 -11.91
C TRP A 55 3.72 -3.01 -10.96
N LEU A 56 4.96 -3.27 -11.41
CA LEU A 56 6.15 -3.11 -10.59
C LEU A 56 6.35 -1.66 -10.16
N VAL A 57 6.24 -0.72 -11.11
CA VAL A 57 6.33 0.72 -10.83
C VAL A 57 5.24 1.14 -9.85
N THR A 58 4.01 0.70 -10.06
CA THR A 58 2.90 0.98 -9.13
C THR A 58 3.19 0.43 -7.73
N SER A 59 3.74 -0.77 -7.63
CA SER A 59 4.10 -1.41 -6.36
C SER A 59 5.19 -0.62 -5.61
N VAL A 60 6.24 -0.20 -6.33
CA VAL A 60 7.30 0.64 -5.75
C VAL A 60 6.75 1.97 -5.26
N VAL A 61 5.91 2.61 -6.07
CA VAL A 61 5.24 3.86 -5.71
C VAL A 61 4.41 3.67 -4.42
N MET A 62 3.61 2.61 -4.32
CA MET A 62 2.82 2.31 -3.12
C MET A 62 3.68 2.10 -1.87
N VAL A 63 4.81 1.39 -2.00
CA VAL A 63 5.77 1.22 -0.90
C VAL A 63 6.37 2.55 -0.47
N VAL A 64 6.78 3.39 -1.43
CA VAL A 64 7.34 4.71 -1.14
C VAL A 64 6.32 5.58 -0.41
N ILE A 65 5.06 5.57 -0.85
CA ILE A 65 4.00 6.36 -0.22
C ILE A 65 3.79 5.95 1.25
N VAL A 66 3.69 4.65 1.56
CA VAL A 66 3.50 4.22 2.95
C VAL A 66 4.75 4.44 3.79
N ALA A 67 5.94 4.23 3.21
CA ALA A 67 7.22 4.34 3.92
C ALA A 67 7.67 5.80 4.15
N THR A 68 7.11 6.77 3.43
CA THR A 68 7.57 8.16 3.48
C THR A 68 6.40 9.15 3.61
N ASN A 69 6.69 10.45 3.54
CA ASN A 69 5.69 11.53 3.45
C ASN A 69 5.73 12.23 2.08
N PHE A 70 6.26 11.56 1.06
CA PHE A 70 6.68 12.19 -0.19
C PHE A 70 5.58 12.97 -0.95
N TRP A 71 4.29 12.68 -0.72
CA TRP A 71 3.18 13.26 -1.50
C TRP A 71 2.20 14.16 -0.73
N PHE A 72 2.37 14.35 0.58
CA PHE A 72 1.34 15.00 1.39
C PHE A 72 1.86 16.29 2.05
N GLY A 73 1.73 17.40 1.33
CA GLY A 73 1.84 18.76 1.89
C GLY A 73 2.98 19.62 1.32
N ARG A 74 2.91 20.92 1.62
CA ARG A 74 4.01 21.86 1.39
C ARG A 74 5.15 21.54 2.37
N PRO A 75 6.42 21.83 2.02
CA PRO A 75 7.55 21.60 2.92
C PRO A 75 7.40 22.28 4.27
N GLU A 76 6.67 23.40 4.35
CA GLU A 76 6.38 24.10 5.61
C GLU A 76 5.49 23.30 6.58
N VAL A 77 4.55 22.50 6.07
CA VAL A 77 3.55 21.76 6.87
C VAL A 77 4.01 20.30 7.10
N GLY A 78 5.06 19.87 6.42
CA GLY A 78 5.64 18.52 6.53
C GLY A 78 5.97 18.09 7.98
N PRO A 79 6.55 18.96 8.84
CA PRO A 79 6.82 18.62 10.24
C PRO A 79 5.55 18.45 11.07
N LEU A 80 4.50 19.23 10.80
CA LEU A 80 3.20 19.12 11.48
C LEU A 80 2.46 17.82 11.09
N ILE A 81 2.57 17.42 9.82
CA ILE A 81 1.95 16.20 9.27
C ILE A 81 2.73 14.92 9.63
N ASN A 82 3.99 15.04 10.06
CA ASN A 82 4.86 13.91 10.43
C ASN A 82 5.17 13.90 11.93
N ASP A 83 4.12 14.06 12.72
CA ASP A 83 4.20 13.94 14.16
C ASP A 83 4.59 12.52 14.62
N GLU A 84 4.78 12.37 15.93
CA GLU A 84 5.17 11.09 16.53
C GLU A 84 4.10 10.00 16.29
N VAL A 85 2.82 10.38 16.26
CA VAL A 85 1.67 9.49 16.04
C VAL A 85 1.70 8.93 14.61
N THR A 86 1.82 9.78 13.59
CA THR A 86 1.93 9.36 12.19
C THR A 86 3.13 8.42 11.98
N ARG A 87 4.27 8.71 12.63
CA ARG A 87 5.46 7.85 12.57
C ARG A 87 5.21 6.49 13.21
N ALA A 88 4.51 6.44 14.34
CA ALA A 88 4.12 5.19 14.99
C ALA A 88 3.15 4.37 14.13
N HIS A 89 2.14 5.02 13.53
CA HIS A 89 1.22 4.37 12.60
C HIS A 89 1.92 3.77 11.40
N ARG A 90 2.91 4.47 10.84
CA ARG A 90 3.74 3.96 9.74
C ARG A 90 4.52 2.71 10.14
N ALA A 91 5.17 2.73 11.30
CA ALA A 91 5.93 1.58 11.80
C ALA A 91 5.01 0.35 12.00
N GLU A 92 3.84 0.56 12.60
CA GLU A 92 2.83 -0.48 12.82
C GLU A 92 2.27 -1.01 11.49
N ALA A 93 2.02 -0.14 10.52
CA ALA A 93 1.56 -0.52 9.18
C ALA A 93 2.59 -1.38 8.43
N LEU A 94 3.86 -1.00 8.46
CA LEU A 94 4.94 -1.77 7.84
C LEU A 94 5.13 -3.13 8.52
N ARG A 95 5.03 -3.18 9.86
CA ARG A 95 5.02 -4.43 10.62
C ARG A 95 3.86 -5.33 10.18
N PHE A 96 2.67 -4.77 10.03
CA PHE A 96 1.50 -5.53 9.59
C PHE A 96 1.66 -6.04 8.15
N GLY A 97 2.17 -5.22 7.24
CA GLY A 97 2.49 -5.62 5.88
C GLY A 97 3.52 -6.75 5.82
N PHE A 98 4.58 -6.68 6.63
CA PHE A 98 5.56 -7.76 6.75
C PHE A 98 4.91 -9.07 7.24
N LEU A 99 4.11 -9.02 8.30
CA LEU A 99 3.41 -10.20 8.81
C LEU A 99 2.45 -10.80 7.78
N ALA A 100 1.70 -9.96 7.06
CA ALA A 100 0.81 -10.40 5.99
C ALA A 100 1.59 -11.08 4.85
N THR A 101 2.77 -10.56 4.50
CA THR A 101 3.69 -11.15 3.51
C THR A 101 4.18 -12.53 3.97
N MET A 102 4.58 -12.67 5.23
CA MET A 102 5.03 -13.95 5.79
C MET A 102 3.90 -14.99 5.80
N ILE A 103 2.70 -14.59 6.21
CA ILE A 103 1.51 -15.46 6.16
C ILE A 103 1.22 -15.89 4.72
N ALA A 104 1.28 -14.97 3.74
CA ALA A 104 1.10 -15.31 2.34
C ALA A 104 2.12 -16.35 1.86
N CYS A 105 3.41 -16.21 2.22
CA CYS A 105 4.43 -17.20 1.90
C CYS A 105 4.13 -18.57 2.54
N PHE A 106 3.72 -18.60 3.82
CA PHE A 106 3.34 -19.84 4.49
C PHE A 106 2.11 -20.50 3.86
N CYS A 107 1.14 -19.72 3.37
CA CYS A 107 -0.03 -20.24 2.67
C CYS A 107 0.30 -20.73 1.25
N LEU A 108 1.23 -20.06 0.54
CA LEU A 108 1.63 -20.47 -0.80
C LEU A 108 2.42 -21.78 -0.80
N TYR A 109 3.25 -22.02 0.22
CA TYR A 109 4.05 -23.25 0.30
C TYR A 109 3.22 -24.55 0.12
N PRO A 110 2.16 -24.82 0.90
CA PRO A 110 1.35 -26.01 0.69
C PRO A 110 0.61 -26.00 -0.66
N VAL A 111 0.23 -24.84 -1.20
CA VAL A 111 -0.39 -24.75 -2.54
C VAL A 111 0.55 -25.29 -3.61
N THR A 112 1.85 -25.02 -3.50
CA THR A 112 2.85 -25.54 -4.45
C THR A 112 3.02 -27.07 -4.43
N LEU A 113 2.51 -27.75 -3.40
CA LEU A 113 2.50 -29.22 -3.33
C LEU A 113 1.41 -29.84 -4.21
N PHE A 114 0.35 -29.08 -4.52
CA PHE A 114 -0.78 -29.55 -5.31
C PHE A 114 -0.73 -29.02 -6.74
N GLU A 115 -0.28 -27.78 -6.94
CA GLU A 115 -0.24 -27.13 -8.24
C GLU A 115 1.09 -26.39 -8.48
N PRO A 116 1.73 -26.55 -9.65
CA PRO A 116 2.93 -25.80 -9.98
C PRO A 116 2.60 -24.31 -10.14
N LEU A 117 3.06 -23.50 -9.20
CA LEU A 117 2.89 -22.06 -9.24
C LEU A 117 4.10 -21.39 -9.90
N SER A 118 3.87 -20.59 -10.94
CA SER A 118 4.91 -19.75 -11.54
C SER A 118 5.52 -18.81 -10.49
N GLY A 119 6.85 -18.69 -10.49
CA GLY A 119 7.55 -17.76 -9.59
C GLY A 119 7.06 -16.32 -9.75
N ARG A 120 6.66 -15.92 -10.97
CA ARG A 120 6.07 -14.59 -11.22
C ARG A 120 4.75 -14.41 -10.47
N HIS A 121 3.85 -15.39 -10.52
CA HIS A 121 2.57 -15.33 -9.81
C HIS A 121 2.77 -15.29 -8.29
N ALA A 122 3.73 -16.08 -7.78
CA ALA A 122 4.06 -16.09 -6.36
C ALA A 122 4.55 -14.70 -5.89
N ILE A 123 5.48 -14.09 -6.63
CA ILE A 123 6.00 -12.74 -6.33
C ILE A 123 4.89 -11.70 -6.37
N HIS A 124 4.07 -11.71 -7.44
CA HIS A 124 2.96 -10.78 -7.58
C HIS A 124 1.98 -10.86 -6.40
N LEU A 125 1.60 -12.07 -5.99
CA LEU A 125 0.66 -12.29 -4.91
C LEU A 125 1.23 -11.83 -3.57
N VAL A 126 2.43 -12.30 -3.22
CA VAL A 126 3.09 -12.00 -1.94
C VAL A 126 3.32 -10.51 -1.77
N MET A 127 3.86 -9.84 -2.80
CA MET A 127 4.07 -8.39 -2.76
C MET A 127 2.76 -7.63 -2.63
N SER A 128 1.73 -8.04 -3.38
CA SER A 128 0.45 -7.33 -3.37
C SER A 128 -0.25 -7.41 -2.02
N VAL A 129 -0.24 -8.59 -1.39
CA VAL A 129 -0.80 -8.79 -0.04
C VAL A 129 -0.07 -7.91 0.98
N GLY A 130 1.26 -7.91 0.98
CA GLY A 130 2.05 -7.12 1.93
C GLY A 130 1.83 -5.62 1.80
N ILE A 131 1.92 -5.10 0.57
CA ILE A 131 1.76 -3.66 0.27
C ILE A 131 0.35 -3.19 0.64
N ALA A 132 -0.67 -3.94 0.22
CA ALA A 132 -2.04 -3.56 0.49
C ALA A 132 -2.38 -3.62 1.99
N ALA A 133 -1.91 -4.66 2.70
CA ALA A 133 -2.09 -4.78 4.14
C ALA A 133 -1.47 -3.59 4.88
N ALA A 134 -0.27 -3.15 4.48
CA ALA A 134 0.37 -1.96 5.04
C ALA A 134 -0.45 -0.68 4.77
N LEU A 135 -0.84 -0.45 3.52
CA LEU A 135 -1.62 0.75 3.14
C LEU A 135 -2.96 0.84 3.87
N VAL A 136 -3.71 -0.27 3.89
CA VAL A 136 -5.01 -0.33 4.57
C VAL A 136 -4.83 -0.14 6.07
N ARG A 137 -3.83 -0.79 6.70
CA ARG A 137 -3.56 -0.63 8.13
C ARG A 137 -3.20 0.82 8.47
N PHE A 138 -2.31 1.45 7.70
CA PHE A 138 -1.94 2.85 7.89
C PHE A 138 -3.16 3.76 7.79
N GLY A 139 -3.92 3.66 6.70
CA GLY A 139 -5.10 4.50 6.49
C GLY A 139 -6.17 4.31 7.57
N LEU A 140 -6.37 3.08 8.07
CA LEU A 140 -7.30 2.83 9.19
C LEU A 140 -6.83 3.44 10.51
N LEU A 141 -5.53 3.41 10.81
CA LEU A 141 -4.98 4.00 12.03
C LEU A 141 -5.11 5.54 12.00
N GLU A 142 -4.76 6.14 10.87
CA GLU A 142 -4.94 7.58 10.65
C GLU A 142 -6.40 8.01 10.77
N ARG A 143 -7.33 7.24 10.18
CA ARG A 143 -8.78 7.51 10.31
C ARG A 143 -9.29 7.40 11.74
N ARG A 144 -8.71 6.52 12.55
CA ARG A 144 -9.09 6.35 13.96
C ARG A 144 -8.60 7.52 14.81
N ALA A 145 -7.34 7.92 14.63
CA ALA A 145 -6.80 9.08 15.34
C ALA A 145 -7.64 10.34 15.08
N LEU A 146 -8.05 10.57 13.83
CA LEU A 146 -8.93 11.69 13.46
C LEU A 146 -10.37 11.58 13.97
N ALA A 147 -10.80 10.41 14.45
CA ALA A 147 -12.13 10.22 15.02
C ALA A 147 -12.14 10.33 16.55
N ASP A 148 -10.97 10.24 17.17
CA ASP A 148 -10.77 10.32 18.62
C ASP A 148 -10.39 11.75 19.08
N GLU A 149 -10.21 12.69 18.14
CA GLU A 149 -10.05 14.15 18.34
C GLU A 149 -11.40 14.88 18.41
#